data_AF-A0A161WIM3-F1
#
_entry.id   AF-A0A161WIM3-F1
#
_cell.length_a   1.000
_cell.length_b   1.000
_cell.length_c   1.000
_cell.angle_alpha   90.00
_cell.angle_beta   90.00
_cell.angle_gamma   90.00
#
_symmetry.space_group_name_H-M   'P 1'
#
loop_
_entity.id
_entity.type
_entity.pdbx_description
1 polymer ?
#
loop_
_entity_poly.entity_id
_entity_poly.type
_entity_poly.pdbx_seq_one_letter_code
_entity_poly.pdbx_strand_id
1 'polypeptide(L)'
;MSFTLYDASIPILLSGLQSLLNIVAKLELFASENRVTEKEILGWRLVEDMLPLEFQLRIVTDSAMKVAGCGLRERPEPVANIALESLCDAREQLQHAASHLRAADRDEFSHSTDRIVSLGLGPGRGKIQVTAREYIFAWGIPTFFFHLQTTYCISRARGVILGKRDYISPFMTPVLDEYQEESKDFAPRYADDKGEQEPTA
;
A
#
# COMPACT_ATOMS: atom_id res chain seq x y z
N MET A 1 -14.18 20.38 3.89
CA MET A 1 -13.54 20.19 2.57
C MET A 1 -14.20 19.02 1.86
N SER A 2 -14.29 19.03 0.53
CA SER A 2 -14.77 17.88 -0.24
C SER A 2 -13.68 16.83 -0.38
N PHE A 3 -14.06 15.55 -0.33
CA PHE A 3 -13.15 14.42 -0.56
C PHE A 3 -12.60 14.47 -1.99
N THR A 4 -11.28 14.44 -2.14
CA THR A 4 -10.59 14.62 -3.44
C THR A 4 -10.08 13.30 -4.01
N LEU A 5 -9.65 13.32 -5.27
CA LEU A 5 -8.97 12.17 -5.89
C LEU A 5 -7.67 11.80 -5.15
N TYR A 6 -6.98 12.78 -4.54
CA TYR A 6 -5.84 12.54 -3.67
C TYR A 6 -6.24 11.72 -2.45
N ASP A 7 -7.28 12.15 -1.72
CA ASP A 7 -7.78 11.46 -0.52
C ASP A 7 -8.19 10.01 -0.81
N ALA A 8 -8.74 9.80 -2.00
CA ALA A 8 -9.20 8.49 -2.46
C ALA A 8 -8.09 7.53 -2.89
N SER A 9 -6.86 8.00 -3.06
CA SER A 9 -5.79 7.22 -3.70
C SER A 9 -4.46 7.22 -2.93
N ILE A 10 -3.90 8.38 -2.59
CA ILE A 10 -2.54 8.46 -2.04
C ILE A 10 -2.43 7.84 -0.64
N PRO A 11 -3.29 8.18 0.34
CA PRO A 11 -3.18 7.60 1.68
C PRO A 11 -3.34 6.08 1.69
N ILE A 12 -4.31 5.55 0.94
CA ILE A 12 -4.57 4.11 0.87
C ILE A 12 -3.42 3.35 0.21
N LEU A 13 -2.79 3.92 -0.82
CA LEU A 13 -1.59 3.33 -1.44
C LEU A 13 -0.38 3.37 -0.50
N LEU A 14 -0.19 4.45 0.25
CA LEU A 14 0.88 4.54 1.26
C LEU A 14 0.73 3.46 2.34
N SER A 15 -0.48 3.25 2.87
CA SER A 15 -0.77 2.14 3.79
C SER A 15 -0.49 0.78 3.15
N GLY A 16 -0.85 0.59 1.88
CA GLY A 16 -0.57 -0.64 1.15
C GLY A 16 0.92 -0.90 0.93
N LEU A 17 1.70 0.13 0.58
CA LEU A 17 3.16 0.03 0.44
C LEU A 17 3.82 -0.30 1.78
N GLN A 18 3.33 0.28 2.89
CA GLN A 18 3.81 -0.05 4.23
C GLN A 18 3.46 -1.50 4.62
N SER A 19 2.27 -1.99 4.24
CA SER A 19 1.91 -3.39 4.41
C SER A 19 2.86 -4.31 3.65
N LEU A 20 3.21 -3.94 2.42
CA LEU A 20 4.14 -4.72 1.62
C LEU A 20 5.57 -4.70 2.18
N LEU A 21 6.05 -3.57 2.70
CA LEU A 21 7.32 -3.49 3.42
C LEU A 21 7.37 -4.44 4.62
N ASN A 22 6.27 -4.54 5.39
CA ASN A 22 6.19 -5.49 6.51
C ASN A 22 6.26 -6.95 6.01
N ILE A 23 5.64 -7.25 4.87
CA ILE A 23 5.71 -8.58 4.25
C ILE A 23 7.13 -8.90 3.77
N VAL A 24 7.80 -7.95 3.12
CA VAL A 24 9.20 -8.10 2.65
C VAL A 24 10.15 -8.34 3.83
N ALA A 25 10.01 -7.60 4.93
CA ALA A 25 10.81 -7.83 6.13
C ALA A 25 10.65 -9.26 6.68
N LYS A 26 9.45 -9.83 6.59
CA LYS A 26 9.19 -11.22 7.00
C LYS A 26 9.72 -12.25 6.00
N LEU A 27 9.80 -11.90 4.72
CA LEU A 27 10.47 -12.73 3.71
C LEU A 27 11.98 -12.76 3.94
N GLU A 28 12.60 -11.62 4.23
CA GLU A 28 14.02 -11.52 4.58
C GLU A 28 14.34 -12.37 5.81
N LEU A 29 13.52 -12.28 6.86
CA LEU A 29 13.64 -13.12 8.05
C LEU A 29 13.51 -14.62 7.69
N PHE A 30 12.48 -14.98 6.93
CA PHE A 30 12.25 -16.36 6.51
C PHE A 30 13.45 -16.93 5.74
N ALA A 31 14.04 -16.15 4.83
CA ALA A 31 15.23 -16.54 4.07
C ALA A 31 16.38 -16.93 5.00
N SER A 32 16.67 -16.07 5.98
CA SER A 32 17.76 -16.28 6.95
C SER A 32 17.55 -17.48 7.86
N GLU A 33 16.32 -17.69 8.36
CA GLU A 33 16.00 -18.76 9.31
C GLU A 33 15.92 -20.14 8.64
N ASN A 34 15.44 -20.20 7.39
CA ASN A 34 15.18 -21.45 6.68
C ASN A 34 16.25 -21.80 5.65
N ARG A 35 17.31 -20.99 5.53
CA ARG A 35 18.41 -21.16 4.56
C ARG A 35 17.93 -21.24 3.11
N VAL A 36 16.87 -20.48 2.80
CA VAL A 36 16.33 -20.36 1.43
C VAL A 36 16.95 -19.13 0.79
N THR A 37 17.39 -19.25 -0.45
CA THR A 37 17.98 -18.11 -1.16
C THR A 37 16.92 -17.10 -1.59
N GLU A 38 17.25 -15.81 -1.60
CA GLU A 38 16.33 -14.76 -2.05
C GLU A 38 15.88 -14.98 -3.51
N LYS A 39 16.78 -15.49 -4.36
CA LYS A 39 16.45 -15.88 -5.74
C LYS A 39 15.37 -16.96 -5.80
N GLU A 40 15.42 -17.94 -4.91
CA GLU A 40 14.38 -18.97 -4.81
C GLU A 40 13.04 -18.36 -4.36
N ILE A 41 13.08 -17.49 -3.34
CA ILE A 41 11.90 -16.76 -2.83
C ILE A 41 11.23 -15.95 -3.93
N LEU A 42 12.01 -15.15 -4.67
CA LEU A 42 11.53 -14.34 -5.78
C LEU A 42 10.93 -15.19 -6.91
N GLY A 43 11.36 -16.43 -7.06
CA GLY A 43 10.83 -17.41 -8.01
C GLY A 43 9.52 -18.10 -7.58
N TRP A 44 9.07 -17.93 -6.34
CA TRP A 44 7.87 -18.60 -5.84
C TRP A 44 6.60 -18.19 -6.59
N ARG A 45 5.69 -19.16 -6.76
CA ARG A 45 4.37 -18.99 -7.38
C ARG A 45 3.29 -19.56 -6.48
N LEU A 46 2.07 -19.03 -6.63
CA LEU A 46 0.89 -19.54 -5.93
C LEU A 46 0.39 -20.84 -6.58
N VAL A 47 0.29 -20.82 -7.90
CA VAL A 47 0.00 -21.96 -8.78
C VAL A 47 0.91 -21.87 -10.01
N GLU A 48 1.05 -22.96 -10.75
CA GLU A 48 2.09 -23.12 -11.79
C GLU A 48 2.05 -22.05 -12.89
N ASP A 49 0.86 -21.65 -13.34
CA ASP A 49 0.66 -20.68 -14.43
C ASP A 49 0.65 -19.21 -13.96
N MET A 50 0.62 -18.95 -12.65
CA MET A 50 0.69 -17.59 -12.10
C MET A 50 2.11 -17.05 -12.11
N LEU A 51 2.26 -15.75 -12.38
CA LEU A 51 3.54 -15.04 -12.36
C LEU A 51 4.21 -15.07 -10.98
N PRO A 52 5.56 -15.08 -10.91
CA PRO A 52 6.31 -15.32 -9.69
C PRO A 52 6.28 -14.12 -8.74
N LEU A 53 6.71 -14.32 -7.50
CA LEU A 53 6.72 -13.32 -6.43
C LEU A 53 7.43 -12.02 -6.84
N GLU A 54 8.55 -12.12 -7.56
CA GLU A 54 9.26 -10.98 -8.16
C GLU A 54 8.29 -10.08 -8.95
N PHE A 55 7.52 -10.69 -9.84
CA PHE A 55 6.61 -9.96 -10.71
C PHE A 55 5.50 -9.30 -9.89
N GLN A 56 4.98 -9.99 -8.88
CA GLN A 56 3.95 -9.45 -7.99
C GLN A 56 4.46 -8.21 -7.25
N LEU A 57 5.67 -8.27 -6.67
CA LEU A 57 6.35 -7.16 -5.98
C LEU A 57 6.65 -5.97 -6.90
N ARG A 58 7.06 -6.24 -8.14
CA ARG A 58 7.35 -5.20 -9.11
C ARG A 58 6.08 -4.48 -9.58
N ILE A 59 5.02 -5.22 -9.92
CA ILE A 59 3.80 -4.59 -10.44
C ILE A 59 3.01 -3.85 -9.37
N VAL A 60 2.96 -4.32 -8.12
CA VAL A 60 2.32 -3.54 -7.04
C VAL A 60 3.02 -2.18 -6.85
N THR A 61 4.36 -2.15 -6.87
CA THR A 61 5.14 -0.91 -6.76
C THR A 61 4.91 0.02 -7.96
N ASP A 62 4.96 -0.55 -9.17
CA ASP A 62 4.71 0.18 -10.42
C ASP A 62 3.29 0.74 -10.51
N SER A 63 2.29 -0.01 -10.03
CA SER A 63 0.90 0.45 -10.00
C SER A 63 0.74 1.67 -9.09
N ALA A 64 1.38 1.67 -7.91
CA ALA A 64 1.36 2.83 -7.01
C ALA A 64 1.96 4.08 -7.67
N MET A 65 3.12 3.92 -8.33
CA MET A 65 3.80 5.00 -9.05
C MET A 65 2.96 5.54 -10.21
N LYS A 66 2.30 4.65 -10.97
CA LYS A 66 1.42 5.02 -12.09
C LYS A 66 0.17 5.75 -11.62
N VAL A 67 -0.44 5.33 -10.51
CA VAL A 67 -1.57 6.05 -9.90
C VAL A 67 -1.15 7.45 -9.48
N ALA A 68 -0.02 7.58 -8.79
CA ALA A 68 0.52 8.91 -8.43
C ALA A 68 0.76 9.77 -9.68
N GLY A 69 1.39 9.20 -10.71
CA GLY A 69 1.64 9.86 -12.00
C GLY A 69 0.41 10.22 -12.84
N CYS A 70 -0.80 9.79 -12.46
CA CYS A 70 -2.03 10.27 -13.09
C CYS A 70 -2.51 11.58 -12.49
N GLY A 71 -2.22 11.82 -11.20
CA GLY A 71 -2.53 13.06 -10.50
C GLY A 71 -1.44 14.13 -10.60
N LEU A 72 -0.21 13.73 -10.93
CA LEU A 72 0.94 14.64 -11.02
C LEU A 72 1.12 15.23 -12.42
N ARG A 73 1.56 16.48 -12.51
CA ARG A 73 1.89 17.14 -13.80
C ARG A 73 2.99 16.38 -14.54
N GLU A 74 4.08 16.10 -13.82
CA GLU A 74 5.20 15.29 -14.29
C GLU A 74 5.01 13.84 -13.86
N ARG A 75 5.06 12.93 -14.84
CA ARG A 75 4.87 11.50 -14.57
C ARG A 75 6.21 10.89 -14.13
N PRO A 76 6.27 10.16 -13.00
CA PRO A 76 7.47 9.45 -12.61
C PRO A 76 7.86 8.39 -13.64
N GLU A 77 9.15 8.08 -13.70
CA GLU A 77 9.63 6.99 -14.54
C GLU A 77 9.02 5.64 -14.10
N PRO A 78 8.61 4.77 -15.05
CA PRO A 78 8.08 3.46 -14.70
C PRO A 78 9.13 2.58 -14.03
N VAL A 79 8.84 2.12 -12.81
CA VAL A 79 9.72 1.18 -12.09
C VAL A 79 9.57 -0.26 -12.60
N ALA A 80 8.51 -0.58 -13.36
CA ALA A 80 8.27 -1.93 -13.89
C ALA A 80 9.39 -2.49 -14.79
N ASN A 81 10.30 -1.66 -15.30
CA ASN A 81 11.40 -2.12 -16.16
C ASN A 81 12.65 -2.57 -15.37
N ILE A 82 12.65 -2.38 -14.05
CA ILE A 82 13.78 -2.74 -13.19
C ILE A 82 13.44 -4.07 -12.50
N ALA A 83 14.05 -5.15 -12.96
CA ALA A 83 13.90 -6.47 -12.34
C ALA A 83 14.44 -6.45 -10.91
N LEU A 84 13.85 -7.27 -10.03
CA LEU A 84 14.34 -7.47 -8.66
C LEU A 84 15.25 -8.70 -8.64
N GLU A 85 16.50 -8.52 -8.24
CA GLU A 85 17.47 -9.61 -8.05
C GLU A 85 17.54 -10.04 -6.58
N SER A 86 17.10 -9.17 -5.66
CA SER A 86 17.08 -9.39 -4.22
C SER A 86 15.81 -8.83 -3.54
N LEU A 87 15.53 -9.28 -2.31
CA LEU A 87 14.53 -8.69 -1.44
C LEU A 87 14.93 -7.27 -0.99
N CYS A 88 16.24 -6.99 -0.93
CA CYS A 88 16.75 -5.64 -0.70
C CYS A 88 16.32 -4.68 -1.81
N ASP A 89 16.43 -5.10 -3.09
CA ASP A 89 15.96 -4.31 -4.24
C ASP A 89 14.46 -4.02 -4.12
N ALA A 90 13.68 -5.03 -3.72
CA ALA A 90 12.24 -4.87 -3.52
C ALA A 90 11.96 -3.82 -2.43
N ARG A 91 12.66 -3.88 -1.30
CA ARG A 91 12.53 -2.92 -0.20
C ARG A 91 12.90 -1.51 -0.65
N GLU A 92 13.99 -1.34 -1.40
CA GLU A 92 14.44 -0.05 -1.91
C GLU A 92 13.44 0.56 -2.90
N GLN A 93 12.92 -0.23 -3.84
CA GLN A 93 11.89 0.25 -4.78
C GLN A 93 10.60 0.66 -4.05
N LEU A 94 10.18 -0.10 -3.03
CA LEU A 94 9.01 0.24 -2.22
C LEU A 94 9.20 1.54 -1.43
N GLN A 95 10.39 1.73 -0.84
CA GLN A 95 10.74 2.95 -0.12
C GLN A 95 10.82 4.16 -1.05
N HIS A 96 11.36 3.97 -2.25
CA HIS A 96 11.37 5.00 -3.29
C HIS A 96 9.95 5.39 -3.70
N ALA A 97 9.08 4.41 -3.97
CA ALA A 97 7.69 4.67 -4.31
C ALA A 97 6.94 5.39 -3.17
N ALA A 98 7.10 4.93 -1.93
CA ALA A 98 6.49 5.57 -0.77
C ALA A 98 6.96 7.02 -0.59
N SER A 99 8.25 7.29 -0.80
CA SER A 99 8.81 8.64 -0.76
C SER A 99 8.21 9.54 -1.83
N HIS A 100 8.07 9.03 -3.06
CA HIS A 100 7.46 9.76 -4.16
C HIS A 100 5.98 10.08 -3.90
N LEU A 101 5.20 9.11 -3.39
CA LEU A 101 3.79 9.31 -3.03
C LEU A 101 3.62 10.32 -1.88
N ARG A 102 4.52 10.34 -0.90
CA ARG A 102 4.50 11.34 0.19
C ARG A 102 4.80 12.75 -0.30
N ALA A 103 5.64 12.88 -1.33
CA ALA A 103 5.97 14.16 -1.95
C ALA A 103 4.91 14.67 -2.93
N ALA A 104 3.86 13.88 -3.21
CA ALA A 104 2.82 14.26 -4.14
C ALA A 104 2.00 15.45 -3.63
N ASP A 105 1.90 16.50 -4.43
CA ASP A 105 1.09 17.68 -4.11
C ASP A 105 -0.40 17.38 -4.28
N ARG A 106 -1.16 17.58 -3.20
CA ARG A 106 -2.61 17.42 -3.16
C ARG A 106 -3.32 18.33 -4.18
N ASP A 107 -2.82 19.54 -4.40
CA ASP A 107 -3.48 20.50 -5.29
C ASP A 107 -3.34 20.08 -6.76
N GLU A 108 -2.28 19.38 -7.16
CA GLU A 108 -2.15 18.84 -8.52
C GLU A 108 -3.24 17.80 -8.85
N PHE A 109 -3.66 17.01 -7.86
CA PHE A 109 -4.69 16.00 -8.04
C PHE A 109 -6.07 16.61 -8.29
N SER A 110 -6.36 17.76 -7.67
CA SER A 110 -7.63 18.46 -7.84
C SER A 110 -7.88 18.88 -9.30
N HIS A 111 -6.81 19.29 -9.99
CA HIS A 111 -6.85 19.73 -11.39
C HIS A 111 -6.73 18.58 -12.40
N SER A 112 -6.45 17.36 -11.94
CA SER A 112 -6.10 16.23 -12.80
C SER A 112 -7.23 15.23 -13.01
N THR A 113 -8.38 15.37 -12.32
CA THR A 113 -9.47 14.38 -12.34
C THR A 113 -9.90 13.96 -13.76
N ASP A 114 -10.12 14.94 -14.63
CA ASP A 114 -10.60 14.73 -16.01
C ASP A 114 -9.46 14.71 -17.06
N ARG A 115 -8.20 14.77 -16.61
CA ARG A 115 -7.05 14.69 -17.51
C ARG A 115 -7.06 13.35 -18.24
N ILE A 116 -6.90 13.40 -19.56
CA ILE A 116 -6.77 12.19 -20.36
C ILE A 116 -5.38 11.59 -20.21
N VAL A 117 -5.34 10.29 -19.90
CA VAL A 117 -4.13 9.47 -19.75
C VAL A 117 -4.26 8.21 -20.59
N SER A 118 -3.11 7.72 -21.06
CA SER A 118 -3.05 6.48 -21.84
C SER A 118 -2.94 5.25 -20.92
N LEU A 119 -3.87 4.31 -21.07
CA LEU A 119 -3.87 3.00 -20.41
C LEU A 119 -3.49 1.90 -21.40
N GLY A 120 -2.46 1.11 -21.09
CA GLY A 120 -2.10 -0.07 -21.87
C GLY A 120 -2.96 -1.27 -21.52
N LEU A 121 -3.47 -1.99 -22.51
CA LEU A 121 -4.32 -3.18 -22.32
C LEU A 121 -3.51 -4.49 -22.22
N GLY A 122 -2.19 -4.37 -22.06
CA GLY A 122 -1.26 -5.50 -22.05
C GLY A 122 -0.64 -5.83 -23.41
N PRO A 123 0.23 -6.86 -23.47
CA PRO A 123 0.98 -7.20 -24.67
C PRO A 123 0.08 -7.46 -25.88
N GLY A 124 0.38 -6.79 -27.00
CA GLY A 124 -0.34 -6.98 -28.27
C GLY A 124 -1.76 -6.40 -28.34
N ARG A 125 -2.27 -5.78 -27.26
CA ARG A 125 -3.66 -5.27 -27.18
C ARG A 125 -3.79 -3.75 -27.34
N GLY A 126 -2.69 -3.04 -27.56
CA GLY A 126 -2.67 -1.60 -27.76
C GLY A 126 -2.93 -0.79 -26.48
N LYS A 127 -3.35 0.45 -26.68
CA LYS A 127 -3.62 1.43 -25.61
C LYS A 127 -4.97 2.11 -25.85
N ILE A 128 -5.66 2.44 -24.77
CA ILE A 128 -6.86 3.28 -24.79
C ILE A 128 -6.59 4.61 -24.07
N GLN A 129 -7.43 5.61 -24.35
CA GLN A 129 -7.41 6.89 -23.65
C GLN A 129 -8.55 6.90 -22.64
N VAL A 130 -8.24 7.23 -21.39
CA VAL A 130 -9.18 7.28 -20.28
C VAL A 130 -8.88 8.51 -19.42
N THR A 131 -9.83 8.97 -18.61
CA THR A 131 -9.57 9.99 -17.61
C THR A 131 -8.65 9.46 -16.50
N ALA A 132 -7.97 10.34 -15.77
CA ALA A 132 -7.17 9.97 -14.60
C ALA A 132 -8.03 9.24 -13.55
N ARG A 133 -9.27 9.72 -13.34
CA ARG A 133 -10.24 9.04 -12.47
C ARG A 133 -10.50 7.60 -12.90
N GLU A 134 -10.83 7.37 -14.17
CA GLU A 134 -11.07 6.02 -14.70
C GLU A 134 -9.81 5.15 -14.61
N TYR A 135 -8.64 5.70 -14.91
CA TYR A 135 -7.37 4.98 -14.76
C TYR A 135 -7.17 4.50 -13.33
N ILE A 136 -7.32 5.39 -12.35
CA ILE A 136 -7.06 5.10 -10.94
C ILE A 136 -8.05 4.06 -10.41
N PHE A 137 -9.35 4.24 -10.65
CA PHE A 137 -10.37 3.39 -10.03
C PHE A 137 -10.69 2.12 -10.81
N ALA A 138 -10.60 2.12 -12.15
CA ALA A 138 -10.90 0.93 -12.95
C ALA A 138 -9.68 0.02 -13.14
N TRP A 139 -8.46 0.56 -13.02
CA TRP A 139 -7.22 -0.20 -13.24
C TRP A 139 -6.25 -0.11 -12.07
N GLY A 140 -5.78 1.10 -11.70
CA GLY A 140 -4.65 1.29 -10.80
C GLY A 140 -4.84 0.72 -9.40
N ILE A 141 -5.91 1.11 -8.70
CA ILE A 141 -6.22 0.63 -7.35
C ILE A 141 -6.53 -0.88 -7.36
N PRO A 142 -7.41 -1.41 -8.25
CA PRO A 142 -7.64 -2.85 -8.33
C PRO A 142 -6.37 -3.66 -8.60
N THR A 143 -5.52 -3.23 -9.54
CA THR A 143 -4.25 -3.87 -9.85
C THR A 143 -3.30 -3.85 -8.65
N PHE A 144 -3.17 -2.72 -7.97
CA PHE A 144 -2.33 -2.60 -6.78
C PHE A 144 -2.72 -3.63 -5.71
N PHE A 145 -4.01 -3.68 -5.35
CA PHE A 145 -4.48 -4.60 -4.30
C PHE A 145 -4.44 -6.06 -4.72
N PHE A 146 -4.69 -6.37 -5.99
CA PHE A 146 -4.54 -7.72 -6.51
C PHE A 146 -3.11 -8.23 -6.31
N HIS A 147 -2.10 -7.46 -6.70
CA HIS A 147 -0.70 -7.86 -6.58
C HIS A 147 -0.21 -7.86 -5.14
N LEU A 148 -0.63 -6.90 -4.31
CA LEU A 148 -0.35 -6.90 -2.87
C LEU A 148 -0.88 -8.18 -2.20
N GLN A 149 -2.14 -8.53 -2.43
CA GLN A 149 -2.75 -9.71 -1.85
C GLN A 149 -2.13 -10.99 -2.41
N THR A 150 -1.77 -11.00 -3.70
CA THR A 150 -1.08 -12.15 -4.31
C THR A 150 0.29 -12.37 -3.67
N THR A 151 1.06 -11.31 -3.42
CA THR A 151 2.32 -11.38 -2.67
C THR A 151 2.11 -11.95 -1.27
N TYR A 152 1.09 -11.48 -0.54
CA TYR A 152 0.72 -12.06 0.76
C TYR A 152 0.42 -13.56 0.65
N CYS A 153 -0.40 -13.96 -0.32
CA CYS A 153 -0.84 -15.34 -0.51
C CYS A 153 0.31 -16.27 -0.88
N ILE A 154 1.19 -15.88 -1.81
CA ILE A 154 2.37 -16.67 -2.19
C ILE A 154 3.26 -16.89 -0.96
N SER A 155 3.60 -15.81 -0.26
CA SER A 155 4.46 -15.87 0.94
C SER A 155 3.84 -16.76 2.02
N ARG A 156 2.53 -16.60 2.29
CA ARG A 156 1.83 -17.40 3.30
C ARG A 156 1.75 -18.88 2.92
N ALA A 157 1.50 -19.20 1.65
CA ALA A 157 1.46 -20.56 1.15
C ALA A 157 2.82 -21.27 1.23
N ARG A 158 3.93 -20.52 1.27
CA ARG A 158 5.30 -21.02 1.39
C ARG A 158 5.80 -21.13 2.84
N GLY A 159 4.93 -20.90 3.82
CA GLY A 159 5.24 -21.07 5.23
C GLY A 159 5.74 -19.81 5.95
N VAL A 160 5.79 -18.66 5.28
CA VAL A 160 6.11 -17.39 5.94
C VAL A 160 5.04 -17.09 7.01
N ILE A 161 5.48 -16.70 8.21
CA ILE A 161 4.59 -16.43 9.35
C ILE A 161 3.91 -15.07 9.17
N LEU A 162 2.89 -15.05 8.31
CA LEU A 162 2.03 -13.91 8.03
C LEU A 162 0.62 -14.14 8.59
N GLY A 163 0.04 -13.10 9.17
CA GLY A 163 -1.35 -13.03 9.57
C GLY A 163 -2.03 -11.77 9.05
N LYS A 164 -3.35 -11.69 9.23
CA LYS A 164 -4.15 -10.52 8.82
C LYS A 164 -3.59 -9.21 9.38
N ARG A 165 -2.99 -9.22 10.58
CA ARG A 165 -2.39 -8.02 11.21
C ARG A 165 -1.22 -7.47 10.42
N ASP A 166 -0.39 -8.31 9.80
CA ASP A 166 0.72 -7.85 8.95
C ASP A 166 0.21 -7.09 7.71
N TYR A 167 -0.96 -7.50 7.21
CA TYR A 167 -1.63 -6.83 6.12
C TYR A 167 -2.36 -5.55 6.55
N ILE A 168 -3.27 -5.66 7.53
CA ILE A 168 -4.28 -4.62 7.80
C ILE A 168 -3.76 -3.48 8.69
N SER A 169 -2.74 -3.72 9.53
CA SER A 169 -2.35 -2.73 10.54
C SER A 169 -1.99 -1.38 9.93
N PRO A 170 -1.20 -1.26 8.85
CA PRO A 170 -0.88 0.04 8.25
C PRO A 170 -2.08 0.82 7.71
N PHE A 171 -3.20 0.16 7.41
CA PHE A 171 -4.45 0.84 7.01
C PHE A 171 -5.23 1.35 8.22
N MET A 172 -5.17 0.63 9.34
CA MET A 172 -5.89 0.97 10.57
C MET A 172 -5.11 1.92 11.47
N THR A 173 -3.77 1.94 11.41
CA THR A 173 -2.92 2.76 12.27
C THR A 173 -3.35 4.24 12.26
N PRO A 174 -3.52 4.92 11.11
CA PRO A 174 -3.95 6.33 11.11
C PRO A 174 -5.29 6.56 11.83
N VAL A 175 -6.24 5.64 11.66
CA VAL A 175 -7.57 5.70 12.30
C VAL A 175 -7.49 5.49 13.81
N LEU A 176 -6.65 4.55 14.24
CA LEU A 176 -6.46 4.24 15.65
C LEU A 176 -5.69 5.34 16.37
N ASP A 177 -4.72 5.96 15.71
CA ASP A 177 -3.95 7.08 16.25
C ASP A 177 -4.87 8.29 16.47
N GLU A 178 -5.69 8.65 15.47
CA GLU A 178 -6.71 9.71 15.58
C GLU A 178 -7.70 9.44 16.72
N TYR A 179 -8.24 8.22 16.82
CA TYR A 179 -9.14 7.83 17.91
C TYR A 179 -8.49 7.94 19.29
N GLN A 180 -7.19 7.59 19.41
CA GLN A 180 -6.46 7.72 20.67
C GLN A 180 -6.20 9.17 21.05
N GLU A 181 -5.92 10.05 20.08
CA GLU A 181 -5.78 11.49 20.31
C GLU A 181 -7.11 12.11 20.78
N GLU A 182 -8.21 11.84 20.09
CA GLU A 182 -9.55 12.31 20.49
C GLU A 182 -9.95 11.82 21.89
N SER A 183 -9.58 10.58 22.25
CA SER A 183 -9.88 10.02 23.57
C SER A 183 -9.06 10.66 24.71
N LYS A 184 -7.89 11.25 24.43
CA LYS A 184 -7.09 11.98 25.43
C LYS A 184 -7.70 13.32 25.78
N ASP A 185 -8.36 13.97 24.84
CA ASP A 185 -9.10 15.22 25.06
C ASP A 185 -10.42 14.98 25.82
N PHE A 186 -10.90 13.73 25.82
CA PHE A 186 -12.06 13.27 26.61
C PHE A 186 -11.61 12.72 27.98
N ALA A 187 -10.93 13.53 28.79
CA ALA A 187 -10.76 13.21 30.21
C ALA A 187 -12.15 13.00 30.85
N PRO A 188 -12.38 11.94 31.65
CA PRO A 188 -13.69 11.72 32.24
C PRO A 188 -14.02 12.88 33.18
N ARG A 189 -15.12 13.61 32.91
CA ARG A 189 -15.70 14.65 33.78
C ARG A 189 -16.28 14.11 35.11
N TYR A 190 -15.87 12.92 35.54
CA TYR A 190 -16.32 12.30 36.78
C TYR A 190 -15.11 11.97 37.65
N ALA A 191 -14.49 13.02 38.17
CA ALA A 191 -13.58 12.94 39.30
C ALA A 191 -13.83 14.15 40.20
N ASP A 192 -15.07 14.30 40.69
CA ASP A 192 -15.43 15.09 41.87
C ASP A 192 -16.91 14.81 42.20
N ASP A 193 -17.20 13.57 42.62
CA ASP A 193 -18.38 13.31 43.45
C ASP A 193 -17.88 12.56 44.68
N LYS A 194 -17.17 13.30 45.55
CA LYS A 194 -16.96 12.86 46.92
C LYS A 194 -18.30 12.95 47.61
N GLY A 195 -18.99 11.83 47.69
CA GLY A 195 -20.19 11.68 48.50
C GLY A 195 -19.95 12.22 49.90
N GLU A 196 -20.60 13.33 50.23
CA GLU A 196 -20.81 13.76 51.60
C GLU A 196 -21.69 12.71 52.27
N GLN A 197 -21.07 11.84 53.06
CA GLN A 197 -21.78 11.06 54.07
C GLN A 197 -22.09 11.99 55.24
N GLU A 198 -23.34 12.41 55.35
CA GLU A 198 -23.86 13.00 56.59
C GLU A 198 -23.88 11.92 57.71
N PRO A 199 -23.44 12.27 58.94
CA PRO A 199 -23.48 11.33 60.05
C PRO A 199 -24.90 11.21 60.61
N THR A 200 -25.39 9.98 60.65
CA THR A 200 -26.64 9.57 61.33
C THR A 200 -26.66 9.96 62.80
N ALA A 201 -27.79 10.51 63.25
CA ALA A 201 -28.29 10.46 64.62
C ALA A 201 -29.75 9.99 64.59
#